data_AF-A0A3S9VVV9-F1
#
_entry.id   AF-A0A3S9VVV9-F1
#
_cell.length_a   1.000
_cell.length_b   1.000
_cell.length_c   1.000
_cell.angle_alpha   90.00
_cell.angle_beta   90.00
_cell.angle_gamma   90.00
#
_symmetry.space_group_name_H-M   'P 1'
#
loop_
_entity.id
_entity.type
_entity.pdbx_description
1 polymer ?
#
loop_
_entity_poly.entity_id
_entity_poly.type
_entity_poly.pdbx_seq_one_letter_code
_entity_poly.pdbx_strand_id
1 'polypeptide(L)' 'MKKQVKKLVVFLGVAGAFVLMSFNEPRWFDDAVDIVTYCGPNGRFVEIDYQPNKHAYYGYCECRNGWFGDRCEFMPE' A
#
# COMPACT_ATOMS: atom_id res chain seq x y z
N MET A 1 -54.12 10.17 11.86
CA MET A 1 -52.74 10.70 12.01
C MET A 1 -51.66 9.61 12.29
N LYS A 2 -51.97 8.48 12.95
CA LYS A 2 -50.95 7.45 13.32
C LYS A 2 -50.23 6.71 12.17
N LYS A 3 -50.82 6.57 10.97
CA LYS A 3 -50.20 5.82 9.84
C LYS A 3 -49.10 6.59 9.10
N GLN A 4 -49.25 7.92 8.94
CA GLN A 4 -48.28 8.78 8.28
C GLN A 4 -46.96 8.87 9.07
N VAL A 5 -47.04 9.04 10.40
CA VAL A 5 -45.86 9.13 11.28
C VAL A 5 -45.06 7.83 11.27
N LYS A 6 -45.72 6.66 11.23
CA LYS A 6 -45.03 5.37 11.13
C LYS A 6 -44.23 5.23 9.84
N LYS A 7 -44.76 5.68 8.70
CA LYS A 7 -44.03 5.64 7.41
C LYS A 7 -42.82 6.56 7.43
N LEU A 8 -42.94 7.75 8.01
CA LEU A 8 -41.84 8.72 8.10
C LEU A 8 -40.69 8.20 8.97
N VAL A 9 -40.99 7.60 10.12
CA VAL A 9 -39.98 7.02 11.02
C VAL A 9 -39.27 5.83 10.37
N VAL A 10 -39.99 4.99 9.63
CA VAL A 10 -39.38 3.87 8.87
C VAL A 10 -38.45 4.41 7.78
N PHE A 11 -38.86 5.43 7.02
CA PHE A 11 -38.02 6.02 5.99
C PHE A 11 -36.74 6.67 6.56
N LEU A 12 -36.84 7.38 7.68
CA LEU A 12 -35.69 7.96 8.36
C LEU A 12 -34.73 6.89 8.90
N GLY A 13 -35.26 5.78 9.44
CA GLY A 13 -34.45 4.66 9.90
C GLY A 13 -33.68 3.98 8.76
N VAL A 14 -34.31 3.78 7.60
CA VAL A 14 -33.67 3.18 6.41
C VAL A 14 -32.59 4.10 5.84
N ALA A 15 -32.86 5.42 5.76
CA ALA A 15 -31.87 6.39 5.30
C ALA A 15 -30.67 6.48 6.25
N GLY A 16 -30.89 6.48 7.56
CA GLY A 16 -29.82 6.50 8.56
C GLY A 16 -28.94 5.25 8.51
N ALA A 17 -29.53 4.07 8.28
CA ALA A 17 -28.78 2.83 8.15
C ALA A 17 -27.89 2.80 6.88
N PHE A 18 -28.37 3.35 5.77
CA PHE A 18 -27.57 3.45 4.54
C PHE A 18 -26.35 4.36 4.70
N VAL A 19 -26.52 5.52 5.34
CA VAL A 19 -25.40 6.45 5.59
C VAL A 19 -24.36 5.83 6.51
N LEU A 20 -24.77 5.12 7.56
CA LEU A 20 -23.84 4.44 8.47
C LEU A 20 -23.06 3.31 7.79
N MET A 21 -23.68 2.60 6.82
CA MET A 21 -22.97 1.58 6.04
C MET A 21 -22.01 2.16 4.99
N SER A 22 -22.18 3.41 4.57
CA SER A 22 -21.26 4.11 3.66
C SER A 22 -19.93 4.55 4.30
N PHE A 23 -19.86 4.70 5.64
CA PHE A 23 -18.62 5.07 6.34
C PHE A 23 -17.82 3.88 6.88
N ASN A 24 -18.32 2.65 6.71
CA ASN A 24 -17.64 1.42 7.13
C ASN A 24 -16.95 0.73 5.94
N GLU A 25 -16.40 1.50 5.00
CA GLU A 25 -15.54 0.91 3.97
C GLU A 25 -14.29 0.35 4.66
N PRO A 26 -14.02 -0.96 4.57
CA PRO A 26 -12.77 -1.52 5.07
C PRO A 26 -11.63 -0.84 4.30
N ARG A 27 -10.54 -0.49 4.97
CA ARG A 27 -9.33 0.07 4.33
C ARG A 27 -8.56 -1.02 3.59
N TRP A 28 -9.19 -1.70 2.63
CA TRP A 28 -8.58 -2.75 1.82
C TRP A 28 -7.63 -2.21 0.74
N PHE A 29 -7.42 -0.89 0.72
CA PHE A 29 -6.41 -0.19 -0.07
C PHE A 29 -5.14 0.13 0.74
N ASP A 30 -4.88 -0.55 1.86
CA ASP A 30 -3.50 -0.67 2.31
C ASP A 30 -2.82 -1.64 1.33
N ASP A 31 -2.43 -1.10 0.17
CA ASP A 31 -1.73 -1.81 -0.88
C ASP A 31 -0.58 -2.58 -0.22
N ALA A 32 -0.58 -3.90 -0.40
CA ALA A 32 0.55 -4.73 -0.05
C ALA A 32 1.74 -4.18 -0.85
N VAL A 33 2.59 -3.41 -0.19
CA VAL A 33 3.80 -2.88 -0.80
C VAL A 33 4.71 -4.08 -1.02
N ASP A 34 4.64 -4.65 -2.22
CA ASP A 34 5.57 -5.66 -2.68
C ASP A 34 6.97 -5.05 -2.55
N ILE A 35 7.78 -5.62 -1.65
CA ILE A 35 9.17 -5.22 -1.45
C ILE A 35 9.93 -5.71 -2.68
N VAL A 36 9.92 -4.90 -3.74
CA VAL A 36 10.66 -5.16 -4.96
C VAL A 36 12.14 -5.21 -4.60
N THR A 37 12.76 -6.38 -4.80
CA THR A 37 14.18 -6.59 -4.53
C THR A 37 14.98 -5.83 -5.58
N TYR A 38 15.69 -4.76 -5.18
CA TYR A 38 16.30 -3.84 -6.15
C TYR A 38 17.65 -4.29 -6.70
N CYS A 39 18.39 -5.18 -6.02
CA CYS A 39 19.70 -5.66 -6.51
C CYS A 39 19.57 -7.00 -7.25
N GLY A 40 20.31 -7.13 -8.36
CA GLY A 40 20.54 -8.41 -9.02
C GLY A 40 21.35 -9.38 -8.14
N PRO A 41 21.49 -10.64 -8.55
CA PRO A 41 22.13 -11.70 -7.76
C PRO A 41 23.63 -11.45 -7.45
N ASN A 42 24.24 -10.48 -8.14
CA ASN A 42 25.65 -10.14 -8.04
C ASN A 42 25.94 -8.91 -7.17
N GLY A 43 24.93 -8.40 -6.46
CA GLY A 43 25.07 -7.27 -5.55
C GLY A 43 24.49 -7.56 -4.17
N ARG A 44 24.84 -6.71 -3.21
CA ARG A 44 24.22 -6.64 -1.89
C ARG A 44 23.51 -5.30 -1.76
N PHE A 45 22.25 -5.32 -1.33
CA PHE A 45 21.55 -4.08 -1.01
C PHE A 45 22.07 -3.49 0.30
N VAL A 46 22.42 -2.21 0.28
CA VAL A 46 22.85 -1.43 1.44
C VAL A 46 21.76 -0.41 1.74
N GLU A 47 21.11 -0.59 2.89
CA GLU A 47 20.08 0.33 3.40
C GLU A 47 20.71 1.65 3.85
N ILE A 48 20.10 2.76 3.43
CA ILE A 48 20.43 4.11 3.88
C ILE A 48 19.36 4.62 4.85
N ASP A 49 18.08 4.48 4.49
CA ASP A 49 16.96 5.03 5.27
C ASP A 49 15.67 4.25 5.05
N TYR A 50 14.75 4.31 6.01
CA TYR A 50 13.43 3.69 5.93
C TYR A 50 12.35 4.76 5.72
N GLN A 51 11.57 4.63 4.64
CA GLN A 51 10.45 5.53 4.36
C GLN A 51 9.15 4.97 4.97
N PRO A 52 8.66 5.52 6.11
CA PRO A 52 7.48 5.00 6.79
C PRO A 52 6.20 5.18 5.98
N ASN A 53 6.11 6.24 5.16
CA ASN A 53 4.94 6.54 4.34
C ASN A 53 4.75 5.58 3.16
N LYS A 54 5.81 4.85 2.78
CA LYS A 54 5.81 3.92 1.65
C LYS A 54 6.16 2.49 2.06
N HIS A 55 6.37 2.25 3.36
CA HIS A 55 6.86 0.98 3.89
C HIS A 55 8.04 0.40 3.08
N ALA A 56 8.97 1.26 2.68
CA ALA A 56 10.05 0.90 1.76
C ALA A 56 11.42 1.33 2.28
N TYR A 57 12.42 0.49 2.06
CA TYR A 57 13.81 0.78 2.36
C TYR A 57 14.47 1.49 1.18
N TYR A 58 15.04 2.67 1.43
CA TYR A 58 15.84 3.42 0.48
C TYR A 58 17.31 3.05 0.66
N GLY A 59 17.99 2.75 -0.44
CA GLY A 59 19.36 2.25 -0.42
C GLY A 59 19.94 2.13 -1.81
N TYR A 60 21.11 1.49 -1.90
CA TYR A 60 21.83 1.26 -3.16
C TYR A 60 22.39 -0.15 -3.22
N CYS A 61 22.79 -0.60 -4.41
CA CYS A 61 23.42 -1.90 -4.60
C CYS A 61 24.95 -1.77 -4.57
N GLU A 62 25.57 -2.52 -3.66
CA GLU A 62 27.02 -2.72 -3.63
C GLU A 62 27.36 -3.96 -4.47
N CYS A 63 28.04 -3.75 -5.59
CA CYS A 63 28.34 -4.81 -6.54
C CYS A 63 29.57 -5.62 -6.16
N ARG A 64 29.56 -6.92 -6.45
CA ARG A 64 30.76 -7.77 -6.37
C ARG A 64 31.80 -7.30 -7.38
N ASN A 65 33.08 -7.56 -7.10
CA ASN A 65 34.19 -7.19 -7.98
C ASN A 65 33.95 -7.66 -9.43
N GLY A 66 34.09 -6.73 -10.38
CA GLY A 66 33.81 -6.95 -11.79
C GLY A 66 32.37 -6.67 -12.20
N TRP A 67 31.41 -6.57 -11.29
CA TRP A 67 30.02 -6.21 -11.62
C TRP A 67 29.77 -4.72 -11.45
N PHE A 68 28.93 -4.15 -12.30
CA PHE A 68 28.54 -2.74 -12.28
C PHE A 68 27.09 -2.54 -12.78
N GLY A 69 26.58 -1.31 -12.66
CA GLY A 69 25.18 -0.96 -12.94
C GLY A 69 24.38 -0.72 -11.65
N ASP A 70 23.23 -0.08 -11.78
CA ASP A 70 22.39 0.32 -10.63
C ASP A 70 21.91 -0.89 -9.81
N ARG A 71 21.85 -2.07 -10.44
CA ARG A 71 21.44 -3.33 -9.81
C ARG A 71 22.52 -4.41 -9.94
N CYS A 72 23.75 -4.05 -10.28
CA CYS A 72 24.86 -5.00 -10.51
C CYS A 72 24.54 -6.04 -11.60
N GLU A 73 23.89 -5.60 -12.67
CA GLU A 73 23.46 -6.46 -13.79
C GLU A 73 24.52 -6.64 -14.90
N PHE A 74 25.56 -5.81 -14.93
CA PHE A 74 26.57 -5.83 -15.98
C PHE A 74 27.92 -6.34 -15.46
N MET A 75 28.65 -7.06 -16.32
CA MET A 75 30.03 -7.47 -16.10
C MET A 75 30.81 -7.17 -17.40
N PRO A 76 32.00 -6.57 -17.34
CA PRO A 76 32.83 -6.41 -18.52
C PRO A 76 33.37 -7.81 -18.88
N GLU A 77 33.07 -8.25 -20.10
CA GLU A 77 33.59 -9.50 -20.68
C GLU A 77 35.12 -9.50 -20.79
#